data_AF-A0A9E0NZ22-F1
#
_entry.id   AF-A0A9E0NZ22-F1
#
_cell.length_a   1.000
_cell.length_b   1.000
_cell.length_c   1.000
_cell.angle_alpha   90.00
_cell.angle_beta   90.00
_cell.angle_gamma   90.00
#
_symmetry.space_group_name_H-M   'P 1'
#
loop_
_entity.id
_entity.type
_entity.pdbx_description
1 polymer ?
#
loop_
_entity_poly.entity_id
_entity_poly.type
_entity_poly.pdbx_seq_one_letter_code
_entity_poly.pdbx_strand_id
1 'polypeptide(L)' 'CVLVFVSLWIEKGLGLVITGFIPSPLGAITEYSPTGPEIAITLGVWAAGFLMLTLFYRIFTSVHFERENR' A
#
# COMPACT_ATOMS: atom_id res chain seq x y z
N CYS A 1 -15.54 -1.62 2.88
CA CYS A 1 -14.29 -0.99 2.41
C CYS A 1 -13.04 -1.75 2.86
N VAL A 2 -12.85 -2.04 4.16
CA VAL A 2 -11.64 -2.72 4.68
C VAL A 2 -11.31 -4.03 3.95
N LEU A 3 -12.30 -4.87 3.68
CA LEU A 3 -12.11 -6.12 2.93
C LEU A 3 -11.56 -5.91 1.51
N VAL A 4 -11.91 -4.79 0.86
CA VAL A 4 -11.39 -4.46 -0.48
C VAL A 4 -9.90 -4.13 -0.42
N PHE A 5 -9.48 -3.40 0.62
CA PHE A 5 -8.06 -3.12 0.85
C PHE A 5 -7.29 -4.41 1.12
N VAL A 6 -7.83 -5.29 1.95
CA VAL A 6 -7.22 -6.60 2.22
C VAL A 6 -7.13 -7.45 0.94
N SER A 7 -8.18 -7.47 0.10
CA SER A 7 -8.12 -8.20 -1.18
C SER A 7 -7.06 -7.63 -2.13
N LEU A 8 -6.90 -6.31 -2.19
CA LEU A 8 -5.85 -5.68 -3.01
C LEU A 8 -4.45 -6.00 -2.48
N TRP A 9 -4.27 -6.03 -1.16
CA TRP A 9 -2.99 -6.40 -0.55
C TRP A 9 -2.61 -7.86 -0.86
N ILE A 10 -3.58 -8.78 -0.88
CA ILE A 10 -3.34 -10.17 -1.27
C ILE A 10 -3.04 -10.29 -2.78
N GLU A 11 -3.89 -9.71 -3.63
CA GLU A 11 -3.79 -9.86 -5.08
C GLU A 11 -2.56 -9.16 -5.67
N LYS A 12 -2.27 -7.93 -5.23
CA LYS A 12 -1.17 -7.12 -5.76
C LYS A 12 0.07 -7.12 -4.86
N GLY A 13 -0.08 -7.21 -3.55
CA GLY A 13 1.07 -7.28 -2.65
C GLY A 13 1.71 -8.66 -2.71
N LEU A 14 1.06 -9.63 -2.07
CA LEU A 14 1.60 -11.00 -1.99
C LEU A 14 1.69 -11.68 -3.36
N GLY A 15 0.68 -11.50 -4.21
CA GLY A 15 0.66 -12.10 -5.56
C GLY A 15 1.87 -11.71 -6.41
N LEU A 16 2.21 -10.42 -6.47
CA LEU A 16 3.35 -9.95 -7.27
C LEU A 16 4.70 -10.40 -6.71
N VAL A 17 4.83 -10.48 -5.38
CA VAL A 17 6.04 -10.99 -4.73
C VAL A 17 6.27 -12.45 -5.10
N ILE A 18 5.25 -13.31 -4.91
CA ILE A 18 5.36 -14.75 -5.20
C ILE A 18 5.71 -14.97 -6.68
N THR A 19 5.00 -14.33 -7.61
CA THR A 19 5.26 -14.50 -9.05
C THR A 19 6.58 -13.90 -9.52
N GLY A 20 7.13 -12.93 -8.78
CA GLY A 20 8.40 -12.28 -9.11
C GLY A 20 9.63 -13.10 -8.69
N PHE A 21 9.50 -13.89 -7.62
CA PHE A 21 10.61 -14.66 -7.04
C PHE A 21 10.51 -16.18 -7.30
N ILE A 22 9.34 -16.69 -7.67
CA ILE A 22 9.11 -18.12 -7.95
C ILE A 22 8.58 -18.28 -9.39
N PRO A 23 9.26 -19.08 -10.24
CA PRO A 23 10.48 -19.84 -9.97
C PRO A 23 11.72 -18.94 -9.93
N SER A 24 12.65 -19.27 -9.03
CA SER A 24 13.94 -18.59 -9.02
C SER A 24 14.72 -18.88 -10.32
N PRO A 25 15.69 -18.04 -10.72
CA PRO A 25 16.49 -18.28 -11.93
C PRO A 25 17.25 -19.61 -11.93
N LEU A 26 17.46 -20.20 -10.75
CA LEU A 26 18.10 -21.51 -10.57
C LEU A 26 17.08 -22.68 -10.60
N GLY A 27 15.80 -22.41 -10.87
CA GLY A 27 14.73 -23.41 -10.92
C GLY A 27 14.26 -23.92 -9.56
N ALA A 28 14.76 -23.36 -8.45
CA ALA A 28 14.30 -23.71 -7.12
C ALA A 28 12.94 -23.04 -6.83
N ILE A 29 12.01 -23.84 -6.30
CA ILE A 29 10.72 -23.38 -5.77
C ILE A 29 10.91 -23.16 -4.28
N THR A 30 10.87 -21.90 -3.85
CA THR A 30 10.95 -21.55 -2.43
C THR A 30 9.54 -21.26 -1.92
N GLU A 31 9.16 -21.84 -0.78
CA GLU A 31 7.90 -21.48 -0.14
C GLU A 31 7.99 -20.06 0.44
N TYR A 32 7.06 -19.19 0.03
CA TYR A 32 6.96 -17.82 0.52
C TYR A 32 5.86 -17.72 1.57
N SER A 33 6.22 -17.24 2.75
CA SER A 33 5.27 -16.87 3.80
C SER A 33 5.65 -15.47 4.30
N PRO A 34 4.70 -14.52 4.33
CA PRO A 34 5.00 -13.16 4.72
C PRO A 34 5.52 -13.09 6.15
N THR A 35 6.69 -12.47 6.32
CA THR A 35 7.34 -12.32 7.61
C THR A 35 6.81 -11.10 8.37
N GLY A 36 6.99 -11.09 9.69
CA GLY A 36 6.58 -9.96 10.55
C GLY A 36 7.10 -8.58 10.08
N PRO A 37 8.38 -8.46 9.69
CA PRO A 37 8.92 -7.21 9.13
C PRO A 37 8.25 -6.81 7.82
N GLU A 38 7.97 -7.73 6.90
CA GLU A 38 7.29 -7.43 5.63
C GLU A 38 5.89 -6.85 5.88
N ILE A 39 5.14 -7.44 6.80
CA ILE A 39 3.82 -6.94 7.19
C ILE A 39 3.96 -5.53 7.81
N ALA A 40 4.91 -5.31 8.71
CA ALA A 40 5.13 -4.02 9.32
C ALA A 40 5.48 -2.92 8.28
N ILE A 41 6.33 -3.23 7.31
CA ILE A 41 6.69 -2.31 6.22
C ILE A 41 5.46 -1.98 5.36
N THR A 42 4.67 -2.98 4.97
CA THR A 42 3.46 -2.75 4.14
C THR A 42 2.44 -1.86 4.86
N LEU A 43 2.21 -2.09 6.15
CA LEU A 43 1.35 -1.22 6.98
C LEU A 43 1.94 0.19 7.12
N GLY A 44 3.26 0.32 7.25
CA GLY A 44 3.95 1.61 7.28
C GLY A 44 3.75 2.43 5.99
N VAL A 45 3.86 1.80 4.82
CA VAL A 45 3.60 2.45 3.53
C VAL A 45 2.15 2.94 3.43
N TRP A 46 1.19 2.13 3.88
CA TRP A 46 -0.22 2.55 3.89
C TRP A 46 -0.45 3.72 4.84
N ALA A 47 0.11 3.68 6.05
CA ALA A 47 0.02 4.76 7.01
C ALA A 47 0.60 6.07 6.47
N ALA A 48 1.77 6.01 5.80
CA ALA A 48 2.37 7.17 5.14
C ALA A 48 1.48 7.74 4.03
N GLY A 49 0.85 6.87 3.22
CA GLY A 49 -0.11 7.29 2.21
C GLY A 49 -1.33 8.00 2.80
N PHE A 50 -1.92 7.46 3.86
CA PHE A 50 -3.03 8.12 4.56
C PHE A 50 -2.64 9.47 5.18
N LEU A 51 -1.41 9.57 5.70
CA LEU A 51 -0.88 10.82 6.22
C LEU A 51 -0.74 11.87 5.10
N MET A 52 -0.18 11.50 3.95
CA MET A 52 -0.08 12.40 2.80
C MET A 52 -1.46 12.85 2.31
N LEU A 53 -2.42 11.92 2.19
CA LEU A 53 -3.80 12.25 1.80
C LEU A 53 -4.43 13.25 2.76
N THR A 54 -4.22 13.07 4.07
CA THR A 54 -4.73 13.99 5.09
C THR A 54 -4.11 15.38 4.93
N LEU A 55 -2.80 15.47 4.68
CA LEU A 55 -2.11 16.74 4.47
C LEU A 55 -2.61 17.46 3.21
N PHE A 56 -2.69 16.76 2.08
CA PHE A 56 -3.17 17.33 0.83
C PHE A 56 -4.63 17.75 0.90
N TYR A 57 -5.47 16.96 1.57
CA TYR A 57 -6.87 17.33 1.80
C TYR A 57 -6.97 18.64 2.59
N ARG A 58 -6.15 18.81 3.62
CA ARG A 58 -6.11 20.04 4.41
C ARG A 58 -5.74 21.26 3.57
N ILE A 59 -4.72 21.14 2.72
CA ILE A 59 -4.30 22.20 1.79
C ILE A 59 -5.40 22.49 0.76
N PHE A 60 -6.03 21.46 0.21
CA PHE A 60 -7.11 21.63 -0.75
C PHE A 60 -8.29 22.40 -0.14
N THR A 61 -8.71 22.02 1.07
CA THR A 61 -9.82 22.70 1.75
C THR A 61 -9.50 24.16 2.09
N SER A 62 -8.26 24.48 2.49
CA SER A 62 -7.89 25.88 2.75
C SER A 62 -7.94 26.73 1.50
N VAL A 63 -7.43 26.22 0.38
CA VAL A 63 -7.44 26.94 -0.91
C VAL A 63 -8.87 27.09 -1.46
N HIS A 64 -9.70 26.07 -1.33
CA HIS A 64 -11.09 26.14 -1.78
C HIS A 64 -11.89 27.15 -0.96
N PHE A 65 -11.67 27.19 0.36
CA PHE A 65 -12.30 28.17 1.24
C PHE A 65 -11.92 29.62 0.86
N GLU A 66 -10.64 29.86 0.56
CA GLU A 66 -10.18 31.18 0.07
C GLU A 66 -10.76 31.57 -1.29
N ARG A 67 -11.06 30.60 -2.16
CA ARG A 67 -11.71 30.85 -3.45
C ARG A 67 -13.20 31.17 -3.32
N GLU A 68 -13.90 30.45 -2.46
CA GLU A 68 -15.33 30.65 -2.20
C GLU A 68 -15.61 32.00 -1.51
N ASN A 69 -14.70 32.45 -0.63
CA ASN A 69 -14.84 33.70 0.12
C ASN A 69 -14.36 34.95 -0.64
N ARG A 70 -14.06 34.83 -1.94
CA ARG A 70 -13.69 35.95 -2.82
C ARG A 70 -14.83 36.28 -3.77
#